data_AF-A0A4V1ADZ1-F1
#
_entry.id   AF-A0A4V1ADZ1-F1
#
_cell.length_a   1.000
_cell.length_b   1.000
_cell.length_c   1.000
_cell.angle_alpha   90.00
_cell.angle_beta   90.00
_cell.angle_gamma   90.00
#
_symmetry.space_group_name_H-M   'P 1'
#
loop_
_entity.id
_entity.type
_entity.pdbx_description
1 polymer ?
#
loop_
_entity_poly.entity_id
_entity_poly.type
_entity_poly.pdbx_seq_one_letter_code
_entity_poly.pdbx_strand_id
1 'polypeptide(L)'
;MNSTCISAAPYEKAMETLEAMEVHTGHKLHFTACASNIREFAGKLNSVRLTELHLTILELGNNDMDEISQLYENTKRLGLGVHPLTACSITYRAENKDSTNNSVRLMIITNLLGQLNWRSCTKADLSLYVNYLENDSRLDLLQDLPVNVYISGMTAPDDPAESVQMKMLERSYLYLDGYL
;
A
#
# COMPACT_ATOMS: atom_id res chain seq x y z
N MET A 1 24.04 11.00 11.32
CA MET A 1 22.73 10.81 10.68
C MET A 1 22.95 9.79 9.56
N ASN A 2 22.64 8.52 9.81
CA ASN A 2 22.77 7.48 8.80
C ASN A 2 21.45 7.45 8.02
N SER A 3 21.44 8.04 6.83
CA SER A 3 20.38 7.77 5.86
C SER A 3 20.43 6.29 5.55
N THR A 4 19.39 5.56 5.97
CA THR A 4 19.20 4.16 5.63
C THR A 4 19.04 4.10 4.11
N CYS A 5 20.12 3.76 3.43
CA CYS A 5 20.15 3.55 1.99
C CYS A 5 19.16 2.41 1.70
N ILE A 6 17.99 2.73 1.16
CA ILE A 6 17.16 1.74 0.50
C ILE A 6 18.09 1.03 -0.47
N SER A 7 18.12 -0.31 -0.44
CA SER A 7 18.97 -1.04 -1.38
C SER A 7 18.66 -0.50 -2.78
N ALA A 8 19.67 0.02 -3.46
CA ALA A 8 19.45 0.73 -4.73
C ALA A 8 18.83 -0.22 -5.79
N ALA A 9 19.09 -1.52 -5.67
CA ALA A 9 18.74 -2.54 -6.65
C ALA A 9 17.24 -2.67 -7.00
N PRO A 10 16.25 -2.70 -6.07
CA PRO A 10 14.83 -2.83 -6.45
C PRO A 10 14.27 -1.53 -7.05
N TYR A 11 14.76 -0.37 -6.61
CA TYR A 11 14.37 0.92 -7.18
C TYR A 11 14.95 1.10 -8.58
N GLU A 12 16.27 0.92 -8.73
CA GLU A 12 16.96 1.02 -10.02
C GLU A 12 16.35 0.07 -11.04
N LYS A 13 16.13 -1.19 -10.66
CA LYS A 13 15.49 -2.17 -11.54
C LYS A 13 14.07 -1.77 -11.97
N ALA A 14 13.29 -1.18 -11.06
CA ALA A 14 11.95 -0.70 -11.40
C ALA A 14 11.99 0.51 -12.34
N MET A 15 12.96 1.40 -12.16
CA MET A 15 13.16 2.57 -13.03
C MET A 15 13.70 2.17 -14.40
N GLU A 16 14.65 1.24 -14.46
CA GLU A 16 15.11 0.60 -15.71
C GLU A 16 13.95 -0.11 -16.43
N THR A 17 13.10 -0.82 -15.67
CA THR A 17 11.91 -1.48 -16.22
C THR A 17 10.95 -0.45 -16.81
N LEU A 18 10.71 0.67 -16.12
CA LEU A 18 9.88 1.77 -16.63
C LEU A 18 10.49 2.43 -17.87
N GLU A 19 11.81 2.58 -17.93
CA GLU A 19 12.52 3.17 -19.07
C GLU A 19 12.55 2.23 -20.29
N ALA A 20 12.55 0.91 -20.06
CA ALA A 20 12.51 -0.10 -21.10
C ALA A 20 11.09 -0.42 -21.62
N MET A 21 10.04 0.07 -20.94
CA MET A 21 8.65 -0.12 -21.35
C MET A 21 8.28 0.84 -22.49
N GLU A 22 8.37 0.36 -23.73
CA GLU A 22 7.71 1.02 -24.86
C GLU A 22 6.18 1.00 -24.68
N VAL A 23 5.48 1.99 -25.25
CA VAL A 23 4.06 2.34 -24.99
C VAL A 23 3.05 1.21 -25.30
N HIS A 24 3.48 0.00 -25.66
CA HIS A 24 2.63 -1.06 -26.19
C HIS A 24 2.63 -2.32 -25.30
N THR A 25 1.49 -2.47 -24.61
CA THR A 25 0.89 -3.66 -23.98
C THR A 25 1.38 -4.13 -22.60
N GLY A 26 0.45 -4.06 -21.63
CA GLY A 26 0.25 -5.08 -20.60
C GLY A 26 1.42 -5.37 -19.69
N HIS A 27 1.87 -4.39 -18.94
CA HIS A 27 3.07 -4.50 -18.13
C HIS A 27 2.79 -4.80 -16.65
N LYS A 28 3.60 -5.69 -16.09
CA LYS A 28 3.71 -5.96 -14.65
C LYS A 28 4.88 -5.17 -14.09
N LEU A 29 4.62 -4.41 -13.03
CA LEU A 29 5.65 -3.63 -12.36
C LEU A 29 5.70 -3.95 -10.87
N HIS A 30 6.90 -4.06 -10.33
CA HIS A 30 7.13 -4.07 -8.89
C HIS A 30 7.96 -2.84 -8.54
N PHE A 31 7.48 -2.03 -7.62
CA PHE A 31 8.14 -0.83 -7.16
C PHE A 31 8.16 -0.75 -5.63
N THR A 32 9.29 -0.31 -5.09
CA THR A 32 9.45 0.03 -3.68
C THR A 32 9.61 1.54 -3.54
N ALA A 33 8.64 2.16 -2.88
CA ALA A 33 8.52 3.58 -2.64
C ALA A 33 8.85 3.93 -1.19
N CYS A 34 9.42 5.11 -1.00
CA CYS A 34 9.56 5.81 0.27
C CYS A 34 9.32 7.32 0.01
N ALA A 35 9.37 8.16 1.04
CA ALA A 35 9.14 9.59 0.88
C ALA A 35 10.02 10.27 -0.19
N SER A 36 11.29 9.83 -0.32
CA SER A 36 12.27 10.49 -1.19
C SER A 36 12.14 10.16 -2.69
N ASN A 37 11.64 8.98 -3.04
CA ASN A 37 11.65 8.48 -4.43
C ASN A 37 10.25 8.38 -5.07
N ILE A 38 9.20 8.34 -4.26
CA ILE A 38 7.82 8.12 -4.74
C ILE A 38 7.35 9.21 -5.71
N ARG A 39 7.85 10.44 -5.54
CA ARG A 39 7.48 11.58 -6.39
C ARG A 39 8.03 11.42 -7.81
N GLU A 40 9.27 10.97 -7.95
CA GLU A 40 9.88 10.70 -9.26
C GLU A 40 9.16 9.54 -9.96
N PHE A 41 8.91 8.46 -9.21
CA PHE A 41 8.19 7.31 -9.70
C PHE A 41 6.79 7.65 -10.19
N ALA A 42 6.02 8.45 -9.45
CA ALA A 42 4.70 8.90 -9.88
C ALA A 42 4.73 9.64 -11.23
N GLY A 43 5.79 10.41 -11.50
CA GLY A 43 5.99 11.06 -12.80
C GLY A 43 6.15 10.06 -13.94
N LYS A 44 6.98 9.02 -13.75
CA LYS A 44 7.23 8.00 -14.78
C LYS A 44 6.07 7.00 -14.91
N LEU A 45 5.44 6.60 -13.81
CA LEU A 45 4.33 5.65 -13.77
C LEU A 45 3.19 6.07 -14.72
N ASN A 46 2.81 7.35 -14.70
CA ASN A 46 1.74 7.89 -15.54
C ASN A 46 2.07 7.89 -17.05
N SER A 47 3.33 7.67 -17.44
CA SER A 47 3.74 7.59 -18.86
C SER A 47 3.62 6.17 -19.45
N VAL A 48 3.37 5.16 -18.62
CA VAL A 48 3.25 3.76 -19.03
C VAL A 48 1.84 3.21 -18.83
N ARG A 49 1.53 2.08 -19.47
CA ARG A 49 0.25 1.39 -19.32
C ARG A 49 0.46 0.05 -18.61
N LEU A 50 0.08 -0.02 -17.34
CA LEU A 50 0.20 -1.21 -16.51
C LEU A 50 -1.09 -2.04 -16.49
N THR A 51 -0.94 -3.35 -16.38
CA THR A 51 -2.02 -4.30 -16.05
C THR A 51 -1.82 -4.92 -14.68
N GLU A 52 -0.59 -4.98 -14.17
CA GLU A 52 -0.31 -5.44 -12.82
C GLU A 52 0.66 -4.51 -12.09
N LEU A 53 0.37 -4.18 -10.84
CA LEU A 53 1.23 -3.35 -10.00
C LEU A 53 1.42 -3.98 -8.62
N HIS A 54 2.67 -4.17 -8.23
CA HIS A 54 3.08 -4.46 -6.85
C HIS A 54 3.80 -3.23 -6.30
N LEU A 55 3.18 -2.55 -5.34
CA LEU A 55 3.69 -1.34 -4.71
C LEU A 55 4.04 -1.62 -3.25
N THR A 56 5.31 -1.47 -2.88
CA THR A 56 5.76 -1.53 -1.49
C THR A 56 6.06 -0.13 -0.99
N ILE A 57 5.30 0.40 -0.04
CA ILE A 57 5.58 1.64 0.68
C ILE A 57 6.41 1.31 1.93
N LEU A 58 7.57 1.97 2.06
CA LEU A 58 8.44 1.88 3.22
C LEU A 58 8.49 3.22 3.95
N GLU A 59 8.21 3.18 5.24
CA GLU A 59 8.53 4.24 6.20
C GLU A 59 9.92 3.95 6.77
N LEU A 60 10.89 4.83 6.52
CA LEU A 60 12.30 4.67 6.90
C LEU A 60 12.58 5.22 8.31
N GLY A 61 11.85 6.24 8.72
CA GLY A 61 11.93 6.94 9.99
C GLY A 61 10.86 6.45 10.95
N ASN A 62 11.28 6.04 12.15
CA ASN A 62 10.35 5.52 13.15
C ASN A 62 9.43 6.62 13.70
N ASN A 63 8.13 6.56 13.36
CA ASN A 63 7.15 7.57 13.77
C ASN A 63 7.51 8.99 13.30
N ASP A 64 8.24 9.11 12.19
CA ASP A 64 8.63 10.40 11.62
C ASP A 64 7.43 11.04 10.89
N MET A 65 6.85 12.06 11.52
CA MET A 65 5.67 12.74 10.97
C MET A 65 5.95 13.50 9.67
N ASP A 66 7.17 14.00 9.47
CA ASP A 66 7.51 14.71 8.24
C ASP A 66 7.60 13.71 7.08
N GLU A 67 8.19 12.54 7.31
CA GLU A 67 8.23 11.46 6.32
C GLU A 67 6.82 10.95 5.99
N ILE A 68 6.02 10.64 7.01
CA ILE A 68 4.66 10.12 6.83
C ILE A 68 3.79 11.14 6.07
N SER A 69 3.92 12.43 6.39
CA SER A 69 3.21 13.49 5.68
C SER A 69 3.64 13.60 4.22
N GLN A 70 4.94 13.48 3.93
CA GLN A 70 5.45 13.45 2.56
C GLN A 70 4.96 12.23 1.79
N LEU A 71 4.93 11.04 2.41
CA LEU A 71 4.35 9.84 1.82
C LEU A 71 2.86 10.06 1.48
N TYR A 72 2.10 10.64 2.39
CA TYR A 72 0.69 10.94 2.14
C TYR A 72 0.49 11.91 0.97
N GLU A 73 1.24 13.01 0.91
CA GLU A 73 1.09 13.96 -0.20
C GLU A 73 1.57 13.40 -1.54
N ASN A 74 2.62 12.58 -1.53
CA ASN A 74 3.16 12.03 -2.77
C ASN A 74 2.33 10.86 -3.32
N THR A 75 1.72 10.03 -2.45
CA THR A 75 0.88 8.91 -2.89
C THR A 75 -0.37 9.36 -3.65
N LYS A 76 -0.88 10.58 -3.40
CA LYS A 76 -1.96 11.20 -4.19
C LYS A 76 -1.61 11.39 -5.67
N ARG A 77 -0.33 11.38 -6.03
CA ARG A 77 0.17 11.66 -7.39
C ARG A 77 0.34 10.42 -8.25
N LEU A 78 0.21 9.23 -7.67
CA LEU A 78 0.45 7.97 -8.38
C LEU A 78 -0.58 7.69 -9.47
N GLY A 79 -1.80 8.20 -9.33
CA GLY A 79 -2.79 8.16 -10.41
C GLY A 79 -3.24 6.75 -10.79
N LEU A 80 -3.28 5.80 -9.85
CA LEU A 80 -3.44 4.37 -10.16
C LEU A 80 -4.65 4.04 -11.05
N GLY A 81 -5.72 4.83 -10.97
CA GLY A 81 -6.95 4.64 -11.74
C GLY A 81 -6.85 4.94 -13.23
N VAL A 82 -5.77 5.57 -13.70
CA VAL A 82 -5.54 5.78 -15.14
C VAL A 82 -5.08 4.50 -15.83
N HIS A 83 -4.58 3.53 -15.07
CA HIS A 83 -4.12 2.26 -15.58
C HIS A 83 -5.24 1.22 -15.58
N PRO A 84 -5.35 0.37 -16.62
CA PRO A 84 -6.27 -0.76 -16.64
C PRO A 84 -5.74 -1.93 -15.80
N LEU A 85 -5.47 -1.69 -14.52
CA LEU A 85 -4.95 -2.70 -13.61
C LEU A 85 -5.99 -3.81 -13.45
N THR A 86 -5.60 -5.04 -13.76
CA THR A 86 -6.35 -6.27 -13.45
C THR A 86 -5.94 -6.81 -12.09
N ALA A 87 -4.66 -6.65 -11.70
CA ALA A 87 -4.19 -7.00 -10.37
C ALA A 87 -3.38 -5.87 -9.71
N CYS A 88 -3.60 -5.65 -8.42
CA CYS A 88 -2.85 -4.70 -7.61
C CYS A 88 -2.47 -5.33 -6.26
N SER A 89 -1.23 -5.12 -5.83
CA SER A 89 -0.77 -5.50 -4.50
C SER A 89 -0.09 -4.30 -3.86
N ILE A 90 -0.53 -3.93 -2.66
CA ILE A 90 0.02 -2.83 -1.88
C ILE A 90 0.57 -3.42 -0.59
N THR A 91 1.84 -3.17 -0.32
CA THR A 91 2.48 -3.51 0.95
C THR A 91 2.89 -2.22 1.65
N TYR A 92 2.46 -2.00 2.88
CA TYR A 92 2.92 -0.87 3.70
C TYR A 92 3.74 -1.40 4.87
N ARG A 93 4.97 -0.91 5.03
CA ARG A 93 5.85 -1.29 6.14
C ARG A 93 6.24 -0.07 6.95
N ALA A 94 5.93 -0.12 8.24
CA ALA A 94 6.44 0.81 9.24
C ALA A 94 7.03 0.04 10.42
N GLU A 95 8.22 0.44 10.85
CA GLU A 95 8.83 -0.04 12.09
C GLU A 95 8.47 0.89 13.26
N ASN A 96 7.17 1.19 13.40
CA ASN A 96 6.66 2.14 14.38
C ASN A 96 6.72 1.59 15.82
N LYS A 97 6.92 2.47 16.78
CA LYS A 97 6.99 2.13 18.22
C LYS A 97 5.66 2.19 18.95
N ASP A 98 4.66 2.85 18.37
CA ASP A 98 3.35 3.10 18.99
C ASP A 98 2.28 3.37 17.91
N SER A 99 1.04 3.61 18.34
CA SER A 99 -0.12 3.83 17.49
C SER A 99 -0.29 5.26 16.96
N THR A 100 0.54 6.22 17.38
CA THR A 100 0.31 7.67 17.23
C THR A 100 -0.01 8.08 15.79
N ASN A 101 0.68 7.50 14.82
CA ASN A 101 0.57 7.89 13.41
C ASN A 101 -0.16 6.83 12.56
N ASN A 102 -0.71 5.78 13.16
CA ASN A 102 -1.40 4.71 12.43
C ASN A 102 -2.61 5.23 11.65
N SER A 103 -3.27 6.24 12.19
CA SER A 103 -4.34 6.97 11.49
C SER A 103 -3.89 7.49 10.12
N VAL A 104 -2.72 8.14 10.05
CA VAL A 104 -2.17 8.70 8.81
C VAL A 104 -1.66 7.59 7.89
N ARG A 105 -1.07 6.52 8.45
CA ARG A 105 -0.68 5.32 7.68
C ARG A 105 -1.88 4.70 6.97
N LEU A 106 -3.01 4.57 7.67
CA LEU A 106 -4.26 4.09 7.08
C LEU A 106 -4.84 5.08 6.05
N MET A 107 -4.66 6.40 6.23
CA MET A 107 -5.03 7.38 5.20
C MET A 107 -4.21 7.22 3.92
N ILE A 108 -2.93 6.91 4.02
CA ILE A 108 -2.09 6.62 2.85
C ILE A 108 -2.66 5.41 2.09
N ILE A 109 -3.01 4.35 2.80
CA ILE A 109 -3.53 3.11 2.20
C ILE A 109 -4.89 3.31 1.55
N THR A 110 -5.82 3.93 2.29
CA THR A 110 -7.16 4.23 1.76
C THR A 110 -7.08 5.16 0.55
N ASN A 111 -6.17 6.13 0.54
CA ASN A 111 -5.92 6.99 -0.62
C ASN A 111 -5.40 6.20 -1.84
N LEU A 112 -4.49 5.24 -1.66
CA LEU A 112 -4.00 4.40 -2.75
C LEU A 112 -5.10 3.50 -3.32
N LEU A 113 -5.85 2.83 -2.45
CA LEU A 113 -6.97 1.98 -2.85
C LEU A 113 -8.11 2.77 -3.50
N GLY A 114 -8.38 3.98 -3.01
CA GLY A 114 -9.38 4.88 -3.57
C GLY A 114 -9.03 5.40 -4.97
N GLN A 115 -7.75 5.33 -5.38
CA GLN A 115 -7.35 5.65 -6.74
C GLN A 115 -7.62 4.51 -7.71
N LEU A 116 -7.80 3.26 -7.27
CA LEU A 116 -7.96 2.13 -8.17
C LEU A 116 -9.28 2.19 -8.95
N ASN A 117 -9.20 1.80 -10.23
CA ASN A 117 -10.40 1.54 -11.02
C ASN A 117 -10.94 0.14 -10.72
N TRP A 118 -11.85 0.05 -9.76
CA TRP A 118 -12.47 -1.22 -9.34
C TRP A 118 -13.29 -1.92 -10.42
N ARG A 119 -13.61 -1.27 -11.54
CA ARG A 119 -14.25 -1.94 -12.67
C ARG A 119 -13.29 -2.83 -13.46
N SER A 120 -11.99 -2.53 -13.43
CA SER A 120 -10.96 -3.32 -14.11
C SER A 120 -10.18 -4.22 -13.16
N CYS A 121 -10.03 -3.82 -11.88
CA CYS A 121 -9.24 -4.54 -10.91
C CYS A 121 -10.02 -5.76 -10.37
N THR A 122 -9.60 -6.96 -10.77
CA THR A 122 -10.23 -8.22 -10.35
C THR A 122 -9.54 -8.85 -9.15
N LYS A 123 -8.31 -8.42 -8.84
CA LYS A 123 -7.56 -8.87 -7.68
C LYS A 123 -6.82 -7.72 -7.02
N ALA A 124 -7.13 -7.46 -5.75
CA ALA A 124 -6.41 -6.51 -4.92
C ALA A 124 -5.93 -7.18 -3.62
N ASP A 125 -4.65 -7.07 -3.31
CA ASP A 125 -4.06 -7.55 -2.06
C ASP A 125 -3.44 -6.38 -1.29
N LEU A 126 -3.69 -6.30 0.02
CA LEU A 126 -3.13 -5.32 0.93
C LEU A 126 -2.38 -6.04 2.04
N SER A 127 -1.08 -5.75 2.21
CA SER A 127 -0.27 -6.25 3.33
C SER A 127 0.20 -5.09 4.20
N LEU A 128 -0.24 -5.05 5.46
CA LEU A 128 0.12 -4.04 6.45
C LEU A 128 1.11 -4.65 7.44
N TYR A 129 2.29 -4.06 7.55
CA TYR A 129 3.28 -4.34 8.58
C TYR A 129 3.36 -3.11 9.49
N VAL A 130 2.48 -3.04 10.49
CA VAL A 130 2.31 -1.90 11.38
C VAL A 130 2.03 -2.41 12.79
N ASN A 131 2.75 -1.87 13.77
CA ASN A 131 2.57 -2.22 15.17
C ASN A 131 1.42 -1.43 15.82
N TYR A 132 0.80 -2.00 16.85
CA TYR A 132 -0.18 -1.33 17.72
C TYR A 132 -1.38 -0.74 16.95
N LEU A 133 -1.96 -1.53 16.05
CA LEU A 133 -3.12 -1.12 15.28
C LEU A 133 -4.38 -1.18 16.15
N GLU A 134 -4.93 -0.01 16.47
CA GLU A 134 -6.16 0.15 17.26
C GLU A 134 -7.42 0.04 16.38
N ASN A 135 -8.61 0.03 17.00
CA ASN A 135 -9.91 0.12 16.32
C ASN A 135 -10.08 1.49 15.64
N ASP A 136 -9.54 1.61 14.44
CA ASP A 136 -9.64 2.79 13.60
C ASP A 136 -10.78 2.61 12.58
N SER A 137 -11.67 3.59 12.45
CA SER A 137 -12.82 3.51 11.52
C SER A 137 -12.43 3.34 10.05
N ARG A 138 -11.20 3.68 9.67
CA ARG A 138 -10.68 3.40 8.33
C ARG A 138 -10.46 1.91 8.09
N LEU A 139 -10.29 1.10 9.13
CA LEU A 139 -10.24 -0.36 9.00
C LEU A 139 -11.59 -0.93 8.56
N ASP A 140 -12.70 -0.31 8.97
CA ASP A 140 -14.02 -0.69 8.48
C ASP A 140 -14.18 -0.36 7.00
N LEU A 141 -13.66 0.79 6.55
CA LEU A 141 -13.63 1.12 5.12
C LEU A 141 -12.81 0.11 4.30
N LEU A 142 -11.74 -0.44 4.86
CA LEU A 142 -10.96 -1.49 4.18
C LEU A 142 -11.73 -2.81 4.09
N GLN A 143 -12.63 -3.10 5.04
CA GLN A 143 -13.48 -4.29 5.01
C GLN A 143 -14.56 -4.23 3.92
N ASP A 144 -15.04 -3.02 3.59
CA ASP A 144 -16.06 -2.82 2.57
C ASP A 144 -15.49 -2.87 1.13
N LEU A 145 -14.16 -2.87 0.99
CA LEU A 145 -13.50 -2.93 -0.31
C LEU A 145 -13.23 -4.39 -0.73
N PRO A 146 -13.29 -4.70 -2.03
CA PRO A 146 -12.95 -6.04 -2.54
C PRO A 146 -11.43 -6.25 -2.58
N VAL A 147 -10.79 -6.19 -1.42
CA VAL A 147 -9.34 -6.30 -1.22
C VAL A 147 -9.05 -7.36 -0.15
N ASN A 148 -8.08 -8.23 -0.42
CA ASN A 148 -7.59 -9.18 0.59
C ASN A 148 -6.64 -8.47 1.53
N VAL A 149 -6.99 -8.35 2.81
CA VAL A 149 -6.18 -7.63 3.80
C VAL A 149 -5.41 -8.60 4.68
N TYR A 150 -4.09 -8.42 4.74
CA TYR A 150 -3.17 -9.14 5.62
C TYR A 150 -2.53 -8.13 6.56
N ILE A 151 -2.73 -8.29 7.86
CA ILE A 151 -2.17 -7.39 8.88
C ILE A 151 -1.15 -8.16 9.70
N SER A 152 0.02 -7.57 9.94
CA SER A 152 1.09 -8.13 10.76
C SER A 152 1.79 -7.02 11.54
N GLY A 153 2.31 -7.34 12.72
CA GLY A 153 2.95 -6.38 13.62
C GLY A 153 2.91 -6.86 15.07
N MET A 154 3.55 -6.09 15.95
CA MET A 154 3.44 -6.27 17.40
C MET A 154 2.08 -5.77 17.88
N THR A 155 1.38 -6.60 18.65
CA THR A 155 0.16 -6.24 19.35
C THR A 155 0.51 -5.59 20.69
N ALA A 156 -0.29 -4.63 21.16
CA ALA A 156 -0.09 -4.10 22.50
C ALA A 156 -0.26 -5.22 23.54
N PRO A 157 0.53 -5.21 24.63
CA PRO A 157 0.50 -6.29 25.63
C PRO A 157 -0.86 -6.49 26.32
N ASP A 158 -1.79 -5.53 26.22
CA ASP A 158 -3.10 -5.57 26.88
C ASP A 158 -4.32 -5.29 25.95
N ASP A 159 -4.18 -5.31 24.62
CA ASP A 159 -5.24 -4.84 23.68
C ASP A 159 -5.69 -5.94 22.66
N PRO A 160 -6.97 -5.96 22.23
CA PRO A 160 -7.66 -7.07 21.59
C PRO A 160 -7.36 -7.15 20.08
N ALA A 161 -6.10 -7.04 19.68
CA ALA A 161 -5.69 -7.06 18.27
C ALA A 161 -6.03 -8.39 17.56
N GLU A 162 -6.12 -9.50 18.30
CA GLU A 162 -6.70 -10.76 17.80
C GLU A 162 -8.14 -10.55 17.29
N SER A 163 -8.92 -9.67 17.92
CA SER A 163 -10.31 -9.40 17.51
C SER A 163 -10.41 -8.67 16.17
N VAL A 164 -9.43 -7.82 15.82
CA VAL A 164 -9.42 -7.08 14.55
C VAL A 164 -9.04 -8.00 13.40
N GLN A 165 -7.97 -8.80 13.57
CA GLN A 165 -7.60 -9.83 12.60
C GLN A 165 -8.72 -10.86 12.43
N MET A 166 -9.33 -11.34 13.51
CA MET A 166 -10.42 -12.32 13.45
C MET A 166 -11.67 -11.76 12.78
N LYS A 167 -12.10 -10.53 13.09
CA LYS A 167 -13.25 -9.90 12.41
C LYS A 167 -13.02 -9.71 10.92
N MET A 168 -11.79 -9.35 10.52
CA MET A 168 -11.44 -9.23 9.10
C MET A 168 -11.39 -10.59 8.40
N LEU A 169 -10.86 -11.62 9.05
CA LEU A 169 -10.80 -12.99 8.52
C LEU A 169 -12.22 -13.59 8.38
N GLU A 170 -13.05 -13.49 9.41
CA GLU A 170 -14.43 -14.04 9.43
C GLU A 170 -15.30 -13.47 8.30
N ARG A 171 -15.15 -12.18 7.96
CA ARG A 171 -15.92 -11.56 6.87
C ARG A 171 -15.34 -11.82 5.48
N SER A 172 -14.04 -11.97 5.34
CA SER A 172 -13.44 -12.36 4.05
C SER A 172 -13.82 -13.79 3.65
N TYR A 173 -14.12 -14.68 4.62
CA TYR A 173 -14.75 -15.98 4.35
C TYR A 173 -16.18 -15.86 3.81
N LEU A 174 -16.99 -14.89 4.27
CA LEU A 174 -18.37 -14.71 3.76
C LEU A 174 -18.40 -14.34 2.27
N TYR A 175 -17.38 -13.62 1.78
CA TYR A 175 -17.22 -13.31 0.35
C TYR A 175 -16.79 -14.53 -0.49
N LEU A 176 -16.06 -15.48 0.10
CA LEU A 176 -15.65 -16.72 -0.58
C LEU A 176 -16.78 -17.75 -0.66
N ASP A 177 -17.72 -17.73 0.30
CA ASP A 177 -18.90 -18.60 0.32
C ASP A 177 -20.11 -18.06 -0.46
N GLY A 178 -19.98 -16.91 -1.13
CA GLY A 178 -21.03 -16.37 -2.00
C GLY A 178 -22.29 -15.91 -1.27
N TYR A 179 -22.20 -15.62 0.03
CA TYR A 179 -23.28 -14.97 0.78
C TYR A 179 -23.14 -13.46 0.67
N LEU A 180 -23.59 -12.89 -0.45
CA LEU A 180 -24.20 -11.57 -0.64
C LEU A 180 -24.45 -11.29 -2.14
#